data_AF-A0A315XCG4-F1
#
_entry.id   AF-A0A315XCG4-F1
#
_cell.length_a   1.000
_cell.length_b   1.000
_cell.length_c   1.000
_cell.angle_alpha   90.00
_cell.angle_beta   90.00
_cell.angle_gamma   90.00
#
_symmetry.space_group_name_H-M   'P 1'
#
loop_
_entity.id
_entity.type
_entity.pdbx_description
1 polymer ?
#
loop_
_entity_poly.entity_id
_entity_poly.type
_entity_poly.pdbx_seq_one_letter_code
_entity_poly.pdbx_strand_id
1 'polypeptide(L)'
;MDLDLFLKFFNIYSWAVASIIMIFMAAIARFYQKKFGIRTHYYLYFIPSIVFFIVFLQIFPFFGIEQELIEFFSSVISVVAGYFLYMKMVGIK
;
A
#
# COMPACT_ATOMS: atom_id res chain seq x y z
N MET A 1 22.57 16.42 -12.52
CA MET A 1 21.20 16.29 -12.00
C MET A 1 21.27 16.68 -10.55
N ASP A 2 20.49 17.68 -10.13
CA ASP A 2 20.51 18.13 -8.75
C ASP A 2 19.99 17.02 -7.83
N LEU A 3 20.68 16.79 -6.72
CA LEU A 3 20.34 15.75 -5.74
C LEU A 3 18.87 15.86 -5.30
N ASP A 4 18.38 17.09 -5.19
CA ASP A 4 17.03 17.42 -4.77
C ASP A 4 15.96 16.94 -5.78
N LEU A 5 16.27 17.03 -7.08
CA LEU A 5 15.39 16.58 -8.15
C LEU A 5 15.35 15.05 -8.22
N PHE A 6 16.49 14.40 -7.97
CA PHE A 6 16.57 12.94 -7.86
C PHE A 6 15.69 12.40 -6.73
N LEU A 7 15.79 12.97 -5.53
CA LEU A 7 15.03 12.53 -4.36
C LEU A 7 13.52 12.69 -4.57
N LYS A 8 13.08 13.81 -5.15
CA LYS A 8 11.67 14.04 -5.49
C LYS A 8 11.15 12.98 -6.48
N PHE A 9 11.93 12.68 -7.52
CA PHE A 9 11.54 11.67 -8.50
C PHE A 9 11.46 10.27 -7.87
N PHE A 10 12.42 9.93 -7.02
CA PHE A 10 12.44 8.65 -6.32
C PHE A 10 11.25 8.49 -5.35
N ASN A 11 10.88 9.53 -4.61
CA ASN A 11 9.73 9.50 -3.72
C ASN A 11 8.41 9.28 -4.48
N ILE A 12 8.20 10.05 -5.55
CA ILE A 12 7.01 9.91 -6.41
C ILE A 12 6.93 8.50 -6.99
N TYR A 13 8.04 7.98 -7.50
CA TYR A 13 8.12 6.61 -8.00
C TYR A 13 7.78 5.57 -6.92
N SER A 14 8.31 5.75 -5.70
CA SER A 14 8.08 4.84 -4.59
C SER A 14 6.59 4.76 -4.21
N TRP A 15 5.88 5.89 -4.15
CA TRP A 15 4.45 5.91 -3.84
C TRP A 15 3.61 5.24 -4.94
N ALA A 16 3.96 5.48 -6.21
CA ALA A 16 3.30 4.83 -7.34
C ALA A 16 3.44 3.30 -7.27
N VAL A 17 4.67 2.83 -7.05
CA VAL A 17 4.96 1.40 -6.93
C VAL A 17 4.25 0.78 -5.73
N ALA A 18 4.29 1.44 -4.56
CA ALA A 18 3.60 0.97 -3.36
C ALA A 18 2.09 0.83 -3.58
N SER A 19 1.46 1.81 -4.22
CA SER A 19 0.04 1.76 -4.56
C SER A 19 -0.29 0.56 -5.46
N ILE A 20 0.52 0.32 -6.50
CA ILE A 20 0.37 -0.81 -7.43
C ILE A 20 0.51 -2.15 -6.71
N ILE A 21 1.51 -2.29 -5.83
CA ILE A 21 1.72 -3.52 -5.04
C ILE A 21 0.48 -3.82 -4.21
N MET A 22 -0.11 -2.82 -3.55
CA MET A 22 -1.32 -3.01 -2.75
C MET A 22 -2.54 -3.44 -3.59
N ILE A 23 -2.67 -2.94 -4.83
CA ILE A 23 -3.71 -3.41 -5.77
C ILE A 23 -3.50 -4.90 -6.08
N PHE A 24 -2.26 -5.31 -6.35
CA PHE A 24 -1.95 -6.72 -6.57
C PHE A 24 -2.26 -7.57 -5.34
N MET A 25 -1.93 -7.11 -4.14
CA MET A 25 -2.29 -7.81 -2.90
C MET A 25 -3.80 -7.96 -2.75
N ALA A 26 -4.58 -6.93 -3.06
CA ALA A 26 -6.04 -7.01 -3.07
C ALA A 26 -6.53 -8.05 -4.10
N ALA A 27 -5.94 -8.09 -5.29
CA ALA A 27 -6.27 -9.07 -6.32
C ALA A 27 -5.94 -10.50 -5.88
N ILE A 28 -4.77 -10.73 -5.26
CA ILE A 28 -4.36 -12.03 -4.73
C ILE A 28 -5.31 -12.45 -3.60
N ALA A 29 -5.65 -11.54 -2.69
CA ALA A 29 -6.61 -11.80 -1.61
C ALA A 29 -7.99 -12.21 -2.16
N ARG A 30 -8.49 -11.51 -3.18
CA ARG A 30 -9.75 -11.84 -3.86
C ARG A 30 -9.68 -13.20 -4.56
N PHE A 31 -8.56 -13.48 -5.24
CA PHE A 31 -8.33 -14.77 -5.89
C PHE A 31 -8.37 -15.91 -4.89
N TYR A 32 -7.66 -15.78 -3.76
CA TYR A 32 -7.66 -16.79 -2.70
C TYR A 32 -9.04 -16.97 -2.08
N GLN A 33 -9.77 -15.88 -1.83
CA GLN A 33 -11.14 -15.97 -1.31
C GLN A 33 -12.07 -16.71 -2.27
N LYS A 34 -11.97 -16.45 -3.58
CA LYS A 34 -12.78 -17.13 -4.60
C LYS A 34 -12.39 -18.61 -4.76
N LYS A 35 -11.09 -18.93 -4.69
CA LYS A 35 -10.57 -20.28 -4.95
C LYS A 35 -10.71 -21.22 -3.75
N PHE A 36 -10.49 -20.73 -2.53
CA PHE A 36 -10.43 -21.56 -1.32
C PHE A 36 -11.60 -21.29 -0.36
N GLY A 37 -12.49 -20.33 -0.65
CA GLY A 37 -13.63 -20.00 0.21
C GLY A 37 -13.25 -19.30 1.53
N ILE A 38 -11.98 -18.97 1.73
CA ILE A 38 -11.49 -18.33 2.96
C ILE A 38 -11.74 -16.82 2.90
N ARG A 39 -12.31 -16.24 3.95
CA ARG A 39 -12.50 -14.78 4.04
C ARG A 39 -11.15 -14.07 4.24
N THR A 40 -10.63 -13.47 3.18
CA THR A 40 -9.36 -12.70 3.20
C THR A 40 -9.56 -11.19 3.38
N HIS A 41 -10.82 -10.72 3.36
CA HIS A 41 -11.19 -9.29 3.49
C HIS A 41 -10.42 -8.40 2.50
N TYR A 42 -10.41 -8.80 1.22
CA TYR A 42 -9.60 -8.16 0.17
C TYR A 42 -9.82 -6.65 0.00
N TYR A 43 -10.96 -6.11 0.46
CA TYR A 43 -11.24 -4.68 0.43
C TYR A 43 -10.29 -3.85 1.31
N LEU A 44 -9.75 -4.44 2.39
CA LEU A 44 -8.85 -3.73 3.31
C LEU A 44 -7.52 -3.31 2.66
N TYR A 45 -7.07 -4.06 1.64
CA TYR A 45 -5.84 -3.76 0.91
C TYR A 45 -5.97 -2.55 -0.02
N PHE A 46 -7.20 -2.12 -0.34
CA PHE A 46 -7.43 -0.89 -1.09
C PHE A 46 -7.19 0.36 -0.25
N ILE A 47 -7.30 0.29 1.08
CA ILE A 47 -7.09 1.44 1.96
C ILE A 47 -5.69 2.02 1.76
N PRO A 48 -4.58 1.28 2.00
CA PRO A 48 -3.24 1.80 1.76
C PRO A 48 -2.98 2.09 0.29
N SER A 49 -3.57 1.34 -0.65
CA SER A 49 -3.44 1.63 -2.09
C SER A 49 -3.95 3.03 -2.44
N ILE A 50 -5.15 3.39 -1.96
CA ILE A 50 -5.76 4.70 -2.17
C ILE A 50 -4.94 5.78 -1.47
N VAL A 51 -4.46 5.54 -0.25
CA VAL A 51 -3.65 6.53 0.47
C VAL A 51 -2.35 6.83 -0.28
N PHE A 52 -1.59 5.80 -0.71
CA PHE A 52 -0.39 6.02 -1.53
C PHE A 52 -0.69 6.70 -2.87
N PHE A 53 -1.85 6.42 -3.47
CA PHE A 53 -2.27 7.06 -4.71
C PHE A 53 -2.59 8.55 -4.53
N ILE A 54 -3.21 8.93 -3.41
CA ILE A 54 -3.47 10.34 -3.06
C ILE A 54 -2.17 11.10 -2.84
N VAL A 55 -1.22 10.49 -2.12
CA VAL A 55 0.12 11.07 -1.90
C VAL A 55 0.86 11.24 -3.23
N PHE A 56 0.80 10.22 -4.10
CA PHE A 56 1.38 10.25 -5.45
C PHE A 56 0.84 11.40 -6.31
N LEU A 57 -0.47 11.62 -6.31
CA LEU A 57 -1.09 12.67 -7.12
C LEU A 57 -0.90 14.09 -6.56
N GLN A 58 -0.29 14.23 -5.36
CA GLN A 58 -0.13 15.52 -4.68
C GLN A 58 -1.44 16.34 -4.62
N ILE A 59 -2.61 15.67 -4.61
CA ILE A 59 -3.93 16.32 -4.69
C ILE A 59 -4.17 17.26 -3.51
N PHE A 60 -3.55 16.95 -2.38
CA PHE A 60 -3.52 17.81 -1.22
C PHE A 60 -2.09 18.34 -1.02
N PRO A 61 -1.92 19.65 -0.80
CA PRO A 61 -0.65 20.20 -0.36
C PRO A 61 -0.45 19.83 1.11
N PHE A 62 -0.17 18.56 1.39
CA PHE A 62 0.30 18.14 2.71
C PHE A 62 1.69 18.74 2.90
N PHE A 63 1.80 19.81 3.68
CA PHE A 63 3.07 20.45 3.97
C PHE A 63 3.75 19.73 5.16
N GLY A 64 4.89 19.08 4.91
CA GLY A 64 5.83 18.65 5.95
C GLY A 64 5.45 17.37 6.73
N ILE A 65 5.47 17.44 8.07
CA ILE A 65 5.41 16.31 9.01
C ILE A 65 4.15 15.44 8.83
N GLU A 66 3.02 16.05 8.44
CA GLU A 66 1.77 15.31 8.23
C GLU A 66 1.88 14.29 7.11
N GLN A 67 2.59 14.64 6.03
CA GLN A 67 2.82 13.73 4.91
C GLN A 67 3.70 12.55 5.34
N GLU A 68 4.80 12.82 6.06
CA GLU A 68 5.71 11.78 6.56
C GLU A 68 4.99 10.80 7.49
N LEU A 69 4.12 11.30 8.37
CA LEU A 69 3.30 10.46 9.25
C LEU A 69 2.33 9.59 8.46
N ILE A 70 1.61 10.16 7.48
CA ILE A 70 0.67 9.41 6.63
C ILE A 70 1.42 8.30 5.88
N GLU A 71 2.59 8.60 5.32
CA GLU A 71 3.42 7.62 4.63
C GLU A 71 3.90 6.51 5.57
N PHE A 72 4.36 6.88 6.76
CA PHE A 72 4.78 5.93 7.78
C PHE A 72 3.64 4.99 8.18
N PHE A 73 2.48 5.52 8.57
CA PHE A 73 1.32 4.70 8.94
C PHE A 73 0.83 3.83 7.79
N SER A 74 0.80 4.37 6.56
CA SER A 74 0.40 3.60 5.38
C SER A 74 1.34 2.45 5.09
N SER A 75 2.65 2.65 5.27
CA SER A 75 3.65 1.59 5.13
C SER A 75 3.47 0.50 6.18
N VAL A 76 3.27 0.87 7.46
CA VAL A 76 3.04 -0.07 8.57
C VAL A 76 1.77 -0.88 8.32
N ILE A 77 0.67 -0.23 7.95
CA ILE A 77 -0.60 -0.90 7.62
C ILE A 77 -0.42 -1.87 6.46
N SER A 78 0.36 -1.50 5.45
CA SER A 78 0.61 -2.36 4.28
C SER A 78 1.39 -3.62 4.64
N VAL A 79 2.42 -3.49 5.48
CA VAL A 79 3.20 -4.63 5.98
C VAL A 79 2.32 -5.55 6.84
N VAL A 80 1.55 -4.98 7.76
CA VAL A 80 0.62 -5.74 8.61
C VAL A 80 -0.43 -6.46 7.77
N ALA A 81 -1.01 -5.78 6.78
CA ALA A 81 -1.98 -6.37 5.87
C ALA A 81 -1.36 -7.54 5.08
N GLY A 82 -0.14 -7.37 4.56
CA GLY A 82 0.57 -8.46 3.86
C GLY A 82 0.87 -9.65 4.74
N TYR A 83 1.28 -9.40 5.98
CA TYR A 83 1.47 -10.45 6.96
C TYR A 83 0.17 -11.21 7.25
N PHE A 84 -0.94 -10.52 7.46
CA PHE A 84 -2.25 -11.16 7.64
C PHE A 84 -2.67 -11.99 6.43
N LEU A 85 -2.44 -11.48 5.22
CA LEU A 85 -2.72 -12.21 3.99
C LEU A 85 -1.92 -13.51 3.94
N TYR A 86 -0.61 -13.42 4.21
CA TYR A 86 0.30 -14.55 4.24
C TYR A 86 -0.14 -15.61 5.27
N MET A 87 -0.47 -15.21 6.49
CA MET A 87 -0.96 -16.15 7.52
C MET A 87 -2.21 -16.89 7.06
N LYS A 88 -3.16 -16.19 6.42
CA LYS A 88 -4.38 -16.80 5.87
C LYS A 88 -4.10 -17.78 4.73
N MET A 89 -3.05 -17.54 3.93
CA MET A 89 -2.67 -18.42 2.83
C MET A 89 -1.93 -19.67 3.29
N VAL A 90 -1.07 -19.54 4.31
CA VAL A 90 -0.29 -20.66 4.87
C VAL A 90 -1.10 -21.45 5.91
N GLY A 91 -2.24 -20.92 6.38
CA GLY A 91 -3.11 -21.60 7.34
C GLY A 91 -2.56 -21.60 8.76
N ILE A 92 -1.63 -20.67 9.06
CA ILE A 92 -1.12 -20.44 10.41
C ILE A 92 -2.25 -19.76 11.20
N LYS A 93 -2.72 -20.43 12.25
CA LYS A 93 -3.82 -19.96 13.12
C LYS A 93 -3.35 -18.87 14.07
#